data_AF-A0A950R9A3-F1
#
_entry.id   AF-A0A950R9A3-F1
#
_cell.length_a   1.000
_cell.length_b   1.000
_cell.length_c   1.000
_cell.angle_alpha   90.00
_cell.angle_beta   90.00
_cell.angle_gamma   90.00
#
_symmetry.space_group_name_H-M   'P 1'
#
loop_
_entity.id
_entity.type
_entity.pdbx_description
1 polymer ?
#
loop_
_entity_poly.entity_id
_entity_poly.type
_entity_poly.pdbx_seq_one_letter_code
_entity_poly.pdbx_strand_id
1 'polypeptide(L)'
;MSHARLGRALAALGVWAALAAGARAQGVGPDYPVPPSIEYGDLYRDVELSSIFSDSKTFPDLVPSASPTEITQEYDAAKGTPGFDLASFVSQNFSGPVPPGPTVDPASPGQGLLDYVASLWPVLQQSTTSVPSYS
;
A
#
# COMPACT_ATOMS: atom_id res chain seq x y z
N MET A 1 17.57 -2.30 73.83
CA MET A 1 16.24 -2.93 73.99
C MET A 1 15.24 -1.92 73.42
N SER A 2 14.86 -2.04 72.13
CA SER A 2 13.81 -2.94 71.62
C SER A 2 12.43 -2.46 72.12
N HIS A 3 11.48 -2.00 71.32
CA HIS A 3 10.74 -2.69 70.25
C HIS A 3 9.88 -1.62 69.49
N ALA A 4 9.70 -1.67 68.16
CA ALA A 4 8.60 -2.35 67.43
C ALA A 4 7.21 -1.70 67.69
N ARG A 5 6.23 -1.49 66.78
CA ARG A 5 5.94 -1.90 65.39
C ARG A 5 4.64 -1.20 64.91
N LEU A 6 4.53 -1.06 63.58
CA LEU A 6 3.34 -1.13 62.69
C LEU A 6 2.12 -0.18 62.82
N GLY A 7 1.82 0.46 61.69
CA GLY A 7 0.47 0.78 61.22
C GLY A 7 0.48 1.12 59.73
N ARG A 8 0.13 0.15 58.86
CA ARG A 8 0.01 0.30 57.40
C ARG A 8 -1.27 1.06 57.02
N ALA A 9 -1.21 1.91 56.01
CA ALA A 9 -2.31 2.11 55.08
C ALA A 9 -1.74 2.48 53.69
N LEU A 10 -1.86 1.53 52.76
CA LEU A 10 -1.58 1.70 51.33
C LEU A 10 -2.76 2.45 50.71
N ALA A 11 -2.49 3.53 49.99
CA ALA A 11 -3.40 4.04 48.97
C ALA A 11 -2.63 4.04 47.65
N ALA A 12 -2.87 3.00 46.85
CA ALA A 12 -2.38 2.88 45.49
C ALA A 12 -3.10 3.89 44.61
N LEU A 13 -2.39 4.90 44.11
CA LEU A 13 -2.83 5.71 42.99
C LEU A 13 -2.15 5.17 41.74
N GLY A 14 -2.90 4.37 40.99
CA GLY A 14 -2.48 3.77 39.73
C GLY A 14 -2.15 4.84 38.70
N VAL A 15 -0.89 4.92 38.32
CA VAL A 15 -0.44 5.63 37.12
C VAL A 15 -0.79 4.73 35.94
N TRP A 16 -1.85 5.08 35.20
CA TRP A 16 -2.05 4.54 33.85
C TRP A 16 -1.01 5.17 32.93
N ALA A 17 0.17 4.56 32.87
CA ALA A 17 1.11 4.82 31.79
C ALA A 17 0.49 4.26 30.51
N ALA A 18 -0.15 5.13 29.73
CA ALA A 18 -0.51 4.82 28.36
C ALA A 18 0.77 4.47 27.61
N LEU A 19 0.98 3.18 27.34
CA LEU A 19 1.95 2.76 26.35
C LEU A 19 1.48 3.32 25.01
N ALA A 20 2.06 4.44 24.60
CA ALA A 20 2.21 4.73 23.19
C ALA A 20 3.17 3.66 22.63
N ALA A 21 2.64 2.46 22.37
CA ALA A 21 3.29 1.49 21.52
C ALA A 21 3.31 2.13 20.14
N GLY A 22 4.38 2.86 19.85
CA GLY A 22 4.68 3.34 18.51
C GLY A 22 4.51 2.15 17.57
N ALA A 23 3.60 2.30 16.61
CA ALA A 23 3.47 1.36 15.51
C ALA A 23 4.86 1.22 14.91
N ARG A 24 5.47 0.06 15.12
CA ARG A 24 6.73 -0.28 14.47
C ARG A 24 6.35 -0.55 13.03
N ALA A 25 6.56 0.43 12.15
CA ALA A 25 6.70 0.14 10.74
C ALA A 25 7.80 -0.93 10.67
N GLN A 26 7.43 -2.15 10.33
CA GLN A 26 8.41 -3.21 10.13
C GLN A 26 9.25 -2.76 8.95
N GLY A 27 10.49 -2.34 9.23
CA GLY A 27 11.42 -1.94 8.19
C GLY A 27 11.60 -3.12 7.25
N VAL A 28 11.21 -2.92 5.99
CA VAL A 28 11.54 -3.81 4.89
C VAL A 28 13.08 -3.88 4.82
N GLY A 29 13.65 -5.05 4.50
CA GLY A 29 15.11 -5.24 4.49
C GLY A 29 15.86 -4.23 3.61
N PRO A 30 17.20 -4.15 3.69
CA PRO A 30 17.99 -3.07 3.08
C PRO A 30 17.88 -2.94 1.55
N ASP A 31 17.37 -3.95 0.85
CA ASP A 31 17.27 -4.00 -0.62
C ASP A 31 15.84 -3.92 -1.17
N TYR A 32 14.85 -3.54 -0.35
CA TYR A 32 13.48 -3.40 -0.84
C TYR A 32 13.22 -1.97 -1.35
N PRO A 33 12.55 -1.81 -2.51
CA PRO A 33 12.13 -0.52 -2.98
C PRO A 33 11.16 0.13 -1.97
N VAL A 34 11.17 1.46 -1.93
CA VAL A 34 10.23 2.23 -1.11
C VAL A 34 8.82 1.94 -1.64
N PRO A 35 7.86 1.56 -0.78
CA PRO A 35 6.51 1.26 -1.25
C PRO A 35 5.81 2.54 -1.74
N PRO A 36 4.91 2.45 -2.74
CA PRO A 36 4.22 3.61 -3.32
C PRO A 36 3.48 4.50 -2.30
N SER A 37 2.94 3.90 -1.24
CA SER A 37 2.25 4.64 -0.16
C SER A 37 3.15 5.56 0.64
N ILE A 38 4.45 5.26 0.69
CA ILE A 38 5.48 6.10 1.32
C ILE A 38 6.10 7.01 0.27
N GLU A 39 6.33 6.51 -0.94
CA GLU A 39 6.99 7.22 -2.02
C GLU A 39 6.18 8.42 -2.54
N TYR A 40 4.86 8.27 -2.68
CA TYR A 40 3.96 9.33 -3.16
C TYR A 40 3.16 10.03 -2.04
N GLY A 41 3.18 9.50 -0.82
CA GLY A 41 2.62 10.14 0.38
C GLY A 41 1.20 10.68 0.23
N ASP A 42 1.05 12.01 0.27
CA ASP A 42 -0.24 12.71 0.14
C ASP A 42 -0.96 12.38 -1.17
N LEU A 43 -0.23 12.35 -2.29
CA LEU A 43 -0.79 12.00 -3.59
C LEU A 43 -1.40 10.59 -3.55
N TYR A 44 -0.67 9.63 -2.97
CA TYR A 44 -1.17 8.26 -2.82
C TYR A 44 -2.47 8.21 -2.02
N ARG A 45 -2.48 8.84 -0.84
CA ARG A 45 -3.66 8.89 0.02
C ARG A 45 -4.85 9.50 -0.72
N ASP A 46 -4.63 10.62 -1.39
CA ASP A 46 -5.72 11.36 -2.02
C ASP A 46 -6.30 10.57 -3.21
N VAL A 47 -5.45 9.88 -3.99
CA VAL A 47 -5.91 8.97 -5.05
C VAL A 47 -6.72 7.80 -4.47
N GLU A 48 -6.21 7.09 -3.47
CA GLU A 48 -6.90 5.94 -2.87
C GLU A 48 -8.25 6.31 -2.23
N LEU A 49 -8.38 7.53 -1.69
CA LEU A 49 -9.63 8.01 -1.08
C LEU A 49 -10.63 8.62 -2.08
N SER A 50 -10.17 8.97 -3.29
CA SER A 50 -10.99 9.65 -4.29
C SER A 50 -11.91 8.73 -5.10
N SER A 51 -11.74 7.40 -5.01
CA SER A 51 -12.46 6.41 -5.83
C SER A 51 -12.33 6.63 -7.35
N ILE A 52 -11.22 7.22 -7.82
CA ILE A 52 -10.91 7.34 -9.26
C ILE A 52 -10.78 5.96 -9.92
N PHE A 53 -10.30 4.98 -9.17
CA PHE A 53 -10.24 3.57 -9.59
C PHE A 53 -11.27 2.72 -8.85
N SER A 54 -11.72 1.64 -9.49
CA SER A 54 -12.70 0.70 -8.92
C SER A 54 -12.15 -0.20 -7.81
N ASP A 55 -10.82 -0.25 -7.68
CA ASP A 55 -10.08 -1.07 -6.72
C ASP A 55 -8.84 -0.30 -6.22
N SER A 56 -8.25 -0.79 -5.13
CA SER A 56 -7.09 -0.16 -4.46
C SER A 56 -5.73 -0.71 -4.92
N LYS A 57 -5.69 -1.44 -6.04
CA LYS A 57 -4.46 -2.00 -6.61
C LYS A 57 -4.08 -1.35 -7.93
N THR A 58 -5.05 -0.76 -8.63
CA THR A 58 -4.81 -0.09 -9.90
C THR A 58 -3.75 1.01 -9.79
N PHE A 59 -3.88 1.96 -8.84
CA PHE A 59 -2.91 3.06 -8.72
C PHE A 59 -1.48 2.61 -8.37
N PRO A 60 -1.24 1.78 -7.33
CA PRO A 60 0.12 1.32 -7.01
C PRO A 60 0.78 0.48 -8.10
N ASP A 61 0.01 -0.05 -9.06
CA ASP A 61 0.54 -0.82 -10.19
C ASP A 61 0.81 0.06 -11.43
N LEU A 62 0.49 1.37 -11.41
CA LEU A 62 0.80 2.27 -12.52
C LEU A 62 2.30 2.62 -12.55
N VAL A 63 2.81 2.82 -13.75
CA VAL A 63 4.19 3.24 -14.02
C VAL A 63 4.24 4.78 -14.11
N PRO A 64 5.03 5.45 -13.27
CA PRO A 64 5.17 6.91 -13.34
C PRO A 64 5.94 7.34 -14.60
N SER A 65 5.61 8.50 -15.15
CA SER A 65 6.28 9.09 -16.32
C SER A 65 7.56 9.86 -15.98
N ALA A 66 7.77 10.18 -14.71
CA ALA A 66 8.89 10.95 -14.18
C ALA A 66 9.29 10.43 -12.79
N SER A 67 10.31 11.02 -12.15
CA SER A 67 10.68 10.58 -10.82
C SER A 67 9.57 10.90 -9.79
N PRO A 68 9.40 10.06 -8.74
CA PRO A 68 8.37 10.31 -7.73
C PRO A 68 8.48 11.67 -7.05
N THR A 69 9.71 12.16 -6.86
CA THR A 69 9.99 13.50 -6.32
C THR A 69 9.46 14.61 -7.23
N GLU A 70 9.63 14.49 -8.56
CA GLU A 70 9.11 15.48 -9.51
C GLU A 70 7.58 15.49 -9.51
N ILE A 71 6.96 14.31 -9.57
CA ILE A 71 5.50 14.16 -9.60
C ILE A 71 4.87 14.69 -8.31
N THR A 72 5.44 14.38 -7.14
CA THR A 72 4.91 14.86 -5.85
C THR A 72 5.06 16.37 -5.68
N GLN A 73 6.15 16.96 -6.16
CA GLN A 73 6.31 18.42 -6.16
C GLN A 73 5.30 19.11 -7.09
N GLU A 74 5.06 18.55 -8.28
CA GLU A 74 4.04 19.06 -9.21
C GLU A 74 2.64 18.96 -8.60
N TYR A 75 2.33 17.83 -7.96
CA TYR A 75 1.07 17.63 -7.24
C TYR A 75 0.88 18.69 -6.15
N ASP A 76 1.89 18.90 -5.31
CA ASP A 76 1.81 19.87 -4.22
C ASP A 76 1.61 21.32 -4.71
N ALA A 77 2.20 21.66 -5.86
CA ALA A 77 2.00 22.96 -6.50
C ALA A 77 0.61 23.11 -7.12
N ALA A 78 0.05 22.03 -7.67
CA ALA A 78 -1.20 22.06 -8.43
C ALA A 78 -2.46 21.85 -7.56
N LYS A 79 -2.40 21.02 -6.51
CA LYS A 79 -3.59 20.53 -5.77
C LYS A 79 -4.46 21.62 -5.12
N GLY A 80 -3.86 22.78 -4.82
CA GLY A 80 -4.56 23.93 -4.24
C GLY A 80 -5.11 24.93 -5.26
N THR A 81 -4.90 24.71 -6.56
CA THR A 81 -5.27 25.65 -7.61
C THR A 81 -6.73 25.47 -8.06
N PRO A 82 -7.46 26.55 -8.40
CA PRO A 82 -8.80 26.43 -8.94
C PRO A 82 -8.83 25.61 -10.24
N GLY A 83 -9.69 24.60 -10.30
CA GLY A 83 -9.83 23.73 -11.48
C GLY A 83 -8.87 22.54 -11.52
N PHE A 84 -8.10 22.30 -10.45
CA PHE A 84 -7.34 21.06 -10.31
C PHE A 84 -8.28 19.83 -10.36
N ASP A 85 -7.92 18.85 -11.18
CA ASP A 85 -8.61 17.57 -11.31
C ASP A 85 -7.62 16.42 -11.08
N LEU A 86 -7.82 15.67 -9.99
CA LEU A 86 -6.91 14.61 -9.57
C LEU A 86 -6.86 13.47 -10.59
N ALA A 87 -7.99 13.13 -11.22
CA ALA A 87 -8.04 12.07 -12.23
C ALA A 87 -7.20 12.44 -13.47
N SER A 88 -7.36 13.67 -13.96
CA SER A 88 -6.53 14.21 -15.05
C SER A 88 -5.06 14.23 -14.68
N PHE A 89 -4.72 14.68 -13.47
CA PHE A 89 -3.34 14.69 -12.97
C PHE A 89 -2.71 13.30 -12.98
N VAL A 90 -3.41 12.30 -12.44
CA VAL A 90 -2.95 10.90 -12.44
C VAL A 90 -2.77 10.39 -13.87
N SER A 91 -3.74 10.61 -14.76
CA SER A 91 -3.67 10.13 -16.15
C SER A 91 -2.54 10.75 -16.97
N GLN A 92 -2.05 11.93 -16.59
CA GLN A 92 -0.94 12.61 -17.25
C GLN A 92 0.43 12.17 -16.73
N ASN A 93 0.51 11.82 -15.45
CA ASN A 93 1.77 11.48 -14.77
C ASN A 93 2.02 9.98 -14.61
N PHE A 94 1.01 9.16 -14.85
CA PHE A 94 1.07 7.71 -14.68
C PHE A 94 0.48 7.01 -15.89
N SER A 95 1.13 5.92 -16.30
CA SER A 95 0.74 5.12 -17.44
C SER A 95 0.95 3.65 -17.12
N GLY A 96 0.35 2.77 -17.92
CA GLY A 96 0.56 1.35 -17.74
C GLY A 96 -0.69 0.60 -18.14
N PRO A 97 -0.55 -0.64 -18.59
CA PRO A 97 -1.72 -1.46 -18.77
C PRO A 97 -2.31 -1.66 -17.38
N VAL A 98 -3.60 -1.35 -17.24
CA VAL A 98 -4.45 -1.84 -16.14
C VAL A 98 -5.28 -2.99 -16.71
N PRO A 99 -4.73 -4.14 -17.18
CA PRO A 99 -5.61 -5.24 -17.47
C PRO A 99 -5.92 -5.90 -16.12
N PRO A 100 -7.18 -6.27 -15.85
CA PRO A 100 -7.37 -7.41 -14.97
C PRO A 100 -6.50 -8.55 -15.52
N GLY A 101 -5.91 -9.37 -14.63
CA GLY A 101 -5.16 -10.55 -15.04
C GLY A 101 -5.91 -11.39 -16.09
N PRO A 102 -5.24 -12.36 -16.73
CA PRO A 102 -5.84 -13.14 -17.82
C PRO A 102 -7.22 -13.65 -17.42
N THR A 103 -8.22 -13.42 -18.27
CA THR A 103 -9.56 -13.97 -18.04
C THR A 103 -9.49 -15.47 -18.23
N VAL A 104 -9.91 -16.22 -17.21
CA VAL A 104 -9.89 -17.68 -17.21
C VAL A 104 -11.33 -18.18 -17.16
N ASP A 105 -11.66 -19.09 -18.07
CA ASP A 105 -12.95 -19.77 -18.05
C ASP A 105 -13.02 -20.79 -16.90
N PRO A 106 -14.21 -20.98 -16.29
CA PRO A 106 -14.40 -21.99 -15.26
C PRO A 106 -14.19 -23.41 -15.82
N ALA A 107 -13.87 -24.34 -14.92
CA ALA A 107 -13.73 -25.75 -15.25
C ALA A 107 -14.98 -26.32 -15.94
N SER A 108 -14.79 -27.13 -16.98
CA SER A 108 -15.90 -27.80 -17.65
C SER A 108 -16.54 -28.87 -16.75
N PRO A 109 -17.86 -29.12 -16.82
CA PRO A 109 -18.49 -30.19 -16.07
C PRO A 109 -17.83 -31.54 -16.33
N GLY A 110 -17.40 -32.22 -15.26
CA GLY A 110 -16.72 -33.52 -15.34
C GLY A 110 -15.21 -33.46 -15.60
N GLN A 111 -14.62 -32.26 -15.75
CA GLN A 111 -13.16 -32.10 -15.82
C GLN A 111 -12.51 -32.45 -14.47
N GLY A 112 -11.41 -33.19 -14.50
CA GLY A 112 -10.62 -33.49 -13.31
C GLY A 112 -10.01 -32.23 -12.69
N LEU A 113 -10.03 -32.12 -11.36
CA LEU A 113 -9.47 -30.95 -10.65
C LEU A 113 -7.99 -30.71 -11.00
N LEU A 114 -7.18 -31.76 -11.01
CA LEU A 114 -5.75 -31.65 -11.32
C LEU A 114 -5.50 -31.22 -12.77
N ASP A 115 -6.31 -31.73 -13.71
CA ASP A 115 -6.22 -31.35 -15.12
C ASP A 115 -6.62 -29.88 -15.31
N TYR A 116 -7.64 -29.41 -14.59
CA TYR A 116 -8.02 -28.00 -14.60
C TYR A 116 -6.90 -27.12 -14.03
N VAL A 117 -6.38 -27.42 -12.84
CA VAL A 117 -5.27 -26.64 -12.25
C VAL A 117 -4.04 -26.63 -13.15
N ALA A 118 -3.68 -27.77 -13.74
CA ALA A 118 -2.57 -27.85 -14.70
C ALA A 118 -2.81 -26.98 -15.94
N SER A 119 -4.05 -26.89 -16.42
CA SER A 119 -4.42 -26.02 -17.55
C SER A 119 -4.31 -24.52 -17.24
N LEU A 120 -4.44 -24.13 -15.96
CA LEU A 120 -4.31 -22.72 -15.54
C LEU A 120 -2.87 -22.23 -15.60
N TRP A 121 -1.89 -23.13 -15.41
CA TRP A 121 -0.51 -22.70 -15.19
C TRP A 121 0.09 -21.89 -16.34
N PRO A 122 -0.02 -22.32 -17.61
CA PRO A 122 0.50 -21.55 -18.74
C PRO A 122 -0.19 -20.20 -18.94
N VAL A 123 -1.43 -20.04 -18.47
CA VAL A 123 -2.23 -18.81 -18.60
C VAL A 123 -1.85 -17.81 -17.53
N LEU A 124 -1.62 -18.27 -16.29
CA LEU A 124 -1.30 -17.41 -15.15
C LEU A 124 0.19 -17.06 -15.05
N GLN A 125 1.05 -17.78 -15.77
CA GLN A 125 2.49 -17.53 -15.74
C GLN A 125 2.83 -16.18 -16.37
N GLN A 126 3.53 -15.34 -15.61
CA GLN A 126 4.10 -14.07 -16.10
C GLN A 126 5.63 -14.17 -16.07
N SER A 127 6.29 -13.50 -17.01
CA SER A 127 7.75 -13.40 -17.06
C SER A 127 8.17 -11.93 -17.06
N THR A 128 8.79 -11.49 -15.97
CA THR A 128 9.30 -10.13 -15.80
C THR A 128 10.82 -10.18 -15.78
N THR A 129 11.46 -9.73 -16.85
CA THR A 129 12.93 -9.77 -17.00
C THR A 129 13.60 -8.50 -16.46
N SER A 130 12.83 -7.41 -16.28
CA SER A 130 13.30 -6.13 -15.77
C SER A 130 12.16 -5.39 -15.07
N VAL A 131 12.49 -4.65 -14.01
CA VAL A 131 11.55 -3.76 -13.32
C VAL A 131 11.62 -2.38 -14.00
N PRO A 132 10.48 -1.78 -14.41
CA PRO A 132 10.45 -0.42 -14.93
C PRO A 132 11.09 0.56 -13.94
N SER A 133 11.65 1.65 -14.44
CA SER A 133 12.17 2.69 -13.56
C SER A 133 11.05 3.24 -12.67
N TYR A 134 11.34 3.41 -11.38
CA TYR A 134 10.42 3.97 -10.39
C TYR A 134 9.12 3.15 -10.17
N SER A 135 9.18 1.83 -10.36
CA SER A 135 8.10 0.85 -10.07
C SER A 135 8.54 -0.19 -9.05
#